data_AF-X1UFB8-F1
#
_entry.id   AF-X1UFB8-F1
#
_cell.length_a   1.000
_cell.length_b   1.000
_cell.length_c   1.000
_cell.angle_alpha   90.00
_cell.angle_beta   90.00
_cell.angle_gamma   90.00
#
_symmetry.space_group_name_H-M   'P 1'
#
loop_
_entity.id
_entity.type
_entity.pdbx_description
1 polymer ?
#
loop_
_entity_poly.entity_id
_entity_poly.type
_entity_poly.pdbx_seq_one_letter_code
_entity_poly.pdbx_strand_id
1 'polypeptide(L)'
;MGKPVGSDLAQGTLTLPAMLLLENHPEDNPVKELFQNRDRQKNIRLAIELVRSSSIVQECYTVASDYCAKACRNLNLLPDNASRQSLINLADYVVERKR
;
A
#
# COMPACT_ATOMS: atom_id res chain seq x y z
N MET A 1 -5.59 14.94 3.65
CA MET A 1 -4.19 15.41 3.52
C MET A 1 -3.27 14.20 3.63
N GLY A 2 -3.16 13.44 2.53
CA GLY A 2 -2.19 12.36 2.40
C GLY A 2 -1.07 12.79 1.46
N LYS A 3 0.13 12.22 1.60
CA LYS A 3 1.20 12.40 0.61
C LYS A 3 0.71 11.93 -0.77
N PRO A 4 1.16 12.54 -1.87
CA PRO A 4 0.81 12.08 -3.21
C PRO A 4 1.24 10.62 -3.41
N VAL A 5 0.39 9.83 -4.06
CA VAL A 5 0.71 8.44 -4.46
C VAL A 5 2.07 8.43 -5.17
N GLY A 6 2.97 7.57 -4.69
CA GLY A 6 4.34 7.45 -5.19
C GLY A 6 5.36 8.45 -4.65
N SER A 7 5.03 9.24 -3.62
CA SER A 7 6.02 10.07 -2.92
C SER A 7 7.19 9.26 -2.38
N ASP A 8 6.92 8.06 -1.87
CA ASP A 8 7.95 7.19 -1.29
C ASP A 8 8.90 6.67 -2.37
N LEU A 9 8.35 6.29 -3.54
CA LEU A 9 9.13 5.91 -4.71
C LEU A 9 10.02 7.07 -5.18
N ALA A 10 9.50 8.30 -5.19
CA ALA A 10 10.28 9.49 -5.53
C ALA A 10 11.41 9.78 -4.53
N GLN A 11 11.33 9.26 -3.30
CA GLN A 11 12.38 9.32 -2.28
C GLN A 11 13.33 8.10 -2.31
N GLY A 12 13.10 7.15 -3.22
CA GLY A 12 13.90 5.92 -3.33
C GLY A 12 13.46 4.77 -2.43
N THR A 13 12.31 4.90 -1.77
CA THR A 13 11.74 3.85 -0.93
C THR A 13 10.81 2.97 -1.76
N LEU A 14 11.13 1.67 -1.82
CA LEU A 14 10.24 0.69 -2.44
C LEU A 14 9.15 0.29 -1.45
N THR A 15 7.89 0.58 -1.79
CA THR A 15 6.70 0.19 -1.01
C THR A 15 5.81 -0.74 -1.82
N LEU A 16 4.76 -1.28 -1.20
CA LEU A 16 3.87 -2.26 -1.82
C LEU A 16 3.34 -1.87 -3.21
N PRO A 17 2.89 -0.63 -3.47
CA PRO A 17 2.50 -0.23 -4.82
C PRO A 17 3.59 -0.43 -5.88
N ALA A 18 4.85 -0.16 -5.54
CA ALA A 18 5.97 -0.32 -6.47
C ALA A 18 6.33 -1.81 -6.66
N MET A 19 6.21 -2.64 -5.61
CA MET A 19 6.40 -4.09 -5.71
C MET A 19 5.34 -4.74 -6.60
N LEU A 20 4.07 -4.38 -6.42
CA LEU A 20 2.97 -4.85 -7.28
C LEU A 20 3.14 -4.38 -8.73
N LEU A 21 3.63 -3.15 -8.94
CA LEU A 21 3.92 -2.68 -10.28
C LEU A 21 5.02 -3.52 -10.94
N LEU A 22 6.08 -3.87 -10.21
CA LEU A 22 7.16 -4.77 -10.67
C LEU A 22 6.63 -6.18 -11.03
N GLU A 23 5.70 -6.69 -10.25
CA GLU A 23 5.06 -7.99 -10.48
C GLU A 23 4.15 -7.96 -11.73
N ASN A 24 3.34 -6.90 -11.89
CA ASN A 24 2.40 -6.77 -13.01
C ASN A 24 3.09 -6.45 -14.35
N HIS A 25 4.27 -5.82 -14.32
CA HIS A 25 5.02 -5.43 -15.51
C HIS A 25 6.49 -5.84 -15.37
N PRO A 26 6.87 -7.11 -15.53
CA PRO A 26 8.24 -7.58 -15.26
C PRO A 26 9.29 -7.10 -16.30
N GLU A 27 8.85 -6.88 -17.53
CA GLU A 27 9.74 -6.54 -18.65
C GLU A 27 9.92 -5.04 -18.84
N ASP A 28 8.83 -4.30 -19.10
CA ASP A 28 8.82 -2.85 -19.33
C ASP A 28 8.27 -2.12 -18.09
N ASN A 29 9.16 -1.86 -17.12
CA ASN A 29 8.77 -1.30 -15.83
C ASN A 29 9.47 0.03 -15.52
N PRO A 30 8.74 1.12 -15.28
CA PRO A 30 9.36 2.38 -14.91
C PRO A 30 10.06 2.32 -13.54
N VAL A 31 9.65 1.47 -12.60
CA VAL A 31 10.37 1.27 -11.34
C VAL A 31 11.73 0.63 -11.61
N LYS A 32 11.80 -0.40 -12.47
CA LYS A 32 13.07 -1.05 -12.83
C LYS A 32 14.03 -0.07 -13.48
N GLU A 33 13.55 0.72 -14.45
CA GLU A 33 14.36 1.75 -15.12
C GLU A 33 14.81 2.87 -14.16
N LEU A 34 13.95 3.24 -13.19
CA LEU A 34 14.28 4.19 -12.13
C LEU A 34 15.49 3.72 -11.30
N PHE A 35 15.51 2.45 -10.89
CA PHE A 35 16.62 1.86 -10.12
C PHE A 35 17.89 1.65 -10.95
N GLN A 36 17.79 1.63 -12.28
CA GLN A 36 18.93 1.65 -13.19
C GLN A 36 19.49 3.06 -13.45
N ASN A 37 19.01 4.09 -12.73
CA ASN A 37 19.37 5.49 -12.89
C ASN A 37 19.08 6.08 -14.29
N ARG A 38 18.12 5.50 -15.02
CA ARG A 38 17.69 6.02 -16.33
C ARG A 38 16.53 6.99 -16.15
N ASP A 39 16.60 8.15 -16.80
CA ASP A 39 15.55 9.18 -16.88
C ASP A 39 14.66 9.30 -15.62
N ARG A 40 15.30 9.48 -14.44
CA ARG A 40 14.68 9.37 -13.10
C ARG A 40 13.30 10.04 -13.00
N GLN A 41 13.19 11.30 -13.43
CA GLN A 41 11.94 12.04 -13.35
C GLN A 41 10.84 11.48 -14.25
N LYS A 42 11.18 11.02 -15.46
CA LYS A 42 10.23 10.40 -16.39
C LYS A 42 9.67 9.11 -15.80
N ASN A 43 10.56 8.26 -15.29
CA ASN A 43 10.19 6.97 -14.71
C ASN A 43 9.37 7.11 -13.43
N ILE A 44 9.67 8.09 -12.56
CA ILE A 44 8.80 8.39 -11.41
C ILE A 44 7.38 8.77 -11.87
N ARG A 45 7.25 9.64 -12.87
CA ARG A 45 5.93 10.05 -13.39
C ARG A 45 5.15 8.87 -13.96
N LEU A 46 5.79 8.05 -14.79
CA LEU A 46 5.18 6.85 -15.39
C LEU A 46 4.75 5.85 -14.32
N ALA A 47 5.59 5.59 -13.32
CA ALA A 47 5.24 4.68 -12.23
C ALA A 47 4.03 5.19 -11.43
N ILE A 48 3.98 6.50 -11.12
CA ILE A 48 2.84 7.11 -10.43
C ILE A 48 1.55 6.99 -11.26
N GLU A 49 1.65 7.22 -12.57
CA GLU A 49 0.51 7.12 -13.49
C GLU A 49 -0.01 5.69 -13.57
N LEU A 50 0.87 4.69 -13.76
CA LEU A 50 0.48 3.28 -13.81
C LEU A 50 -0.14 2.80 -12.49
N VAL A 51 0.40 3.21 -11.34
CA VAL A 51 -0.21 2.88 -10.05
C VAL A 51 -1.62 3.46 -9.92
N ARG A 52 -1.85 4.67 -10.45
CA ARG A 52 -3.16 5.35 -10.39
C ARG A 52 -4.18 4.81 -11.39
N SER A 53 -3.74 4.35 -12.55
CA SER A 53 -4.61 3.86 -13.62
C SER A 53 -4.89 2.34 -13.54
N SER A 54 -4.25 1.63 -12.60
CA SER A 54 -4.41 0.19 -12.37
C SER A 54 -5.19 -0.12 -11.09
N SER A 55 -5.40 -1.42 -10.83
CA SER A 55 -5.99 -1.94 -9.59
C SER A 55 -5.03 -1.91 -8.39
N ILE A 56 -3.76 -1.53 -8.57
CA ILE A 56 -2.70 -1.63 -7.55
C ILE A 56 -3.09 -0.93 -6.24
N VAL A 57 -3.71 0.25 -6.31
CA VAL A 57 -4.17 0.96 -5.11
C VAL A 57 -5.21 0.14 -4.35
N GLN A 58 -6.16 -0.46 -5.07
CA GLN A 58 -7.21 -1.30 -4.49
C GLN A 58 -6.61 -2.59 -3.91
N GLU A 59 -5.63 -3.20 -4.57
CA GLU A 59 -4.90 -4.37 -4.06
C GLU A 59 -4.13 -4.05 -2.78
N CYS A 60 -3.49 -2.89 -2.69
CA CYS A 60 -2.84 -2.43 -1.45
C CYS A 60 -3.85 -2.31 -0.30
N TYR A 61 -5.06 -1.81 -0.58
CA TYR A 61 -6.12 -1.77 0.42
C TYR A 61 -6.60 -3.17 0.81
N THR A 62 -6.70 -4.11 -0.12
CA THR A 62 -7.02 -5.52 0.19
C THR A 62 -5.99 -6.12 1.14
N VAL A 63 -4.70 -5.92 0.87
CA VAL A 63 -3.62 -6.38 1.76
C VAL A 63 -3.74 -5.76 3.16
N ALA A 64 -4.03 -4.45 3.25
CA ALA A 64 -4.25 -3.79 4.53
C ALA A 64 -5.48 -4.37 5.29
N SER A 65 -6.60 -4.58 4.59
CA SER A 65 -7.80 -5.21 5.13
C SER A 65 -7.51 -6.61 5.68
N ASP A 66 -6.71 -7.41 4.98
CA ASP A 66 -6.34 -8.75 5.41
C ASP A 66 -5.52 -8.73 6.71
N TYR A 67 -4.62 -7.76 6.87
CA TYR A 67 -3.88 -7.57 8.12
C TYR A 67 -4.79 -7.16 9.28
N CYS A 68 -5.76 -6.27 9.06
CA CYS A 68 -6.73 -5.92 10.09
C CYS A 68 -7.63 -7.11 10.45
N ALA A 69 -8.09 -7.88 9.47
CA ALA A 69 -8.86 -9.10 9.74
C ALA A 69 -8.03 -10.12 10.54
N LYS A 70 -6.74 -10.28 10.25
CA LYS A 70 -5.80 -11.11 11.05
C LYS A 70 -5.68 -10.58 12.48
N ALA A 71 -5.54 -9.27 12.66
CA ALA A 71 -5.46 -8.65 13.98
C ALA A 71 -6.73 -8.89 14.81
N CYS A 72 -7.92 -8.65 14.24
CA CYS A 72 -9.20 -8.89 14.91
C CYS A 72 -9.38 -10.37 15.29
N ARG A 73 -8.98 -11.31 14.43
CA ARG A 73 -8.99 -12.75 14.76
C ARG A 73 -8.11 -13.08 15.97
N ASN A 74 -6.92 -12.48 16.07
CA ASN A 74 -6.04 -12.70 17.22
C ASN A 74 -6.59 -12.07 18.50
N LEU A 75 -7.26 -10.92 18.41
CA LEU A 75 -7.91 -10.28 19.56
C LEU A 75 -9.06 -11.11 20.13
N ASN A 76 -9.78 -11.86 19.29
CA ASN A 76 -10.85 -12.75 19.73
C ASN A 76 -10.39 -13.89 20.65
N LEU A 77 -9.09 -14.15 20.76
CA LEU A 77 -8.50 -15.10 21.71
C LEU A 77 -8.42 -14.53 23.14
N LEU A 78 -8.58 -13.22 23.31
CA LEU A 78 -8.51 -12.53 24.60
C LEU A 78 -9.89 -12.45 25.27
N PRO A 79 -9.96 -12.31 26.62
CA PRO A 79 -11.21 -12.12 27.33
C PRO A 79 -12.03 -10.95 26.81
N ASP A 80 -13.36 -11.07 26.87
CA ASP A 80 -14.26 -10.00 26.45
C ASP A 80 -14.26 -8.85 27.44
N ASN A 81 -13.73 -7.72 27.01
CA ASN A 81 -13.68 -6.50 27.79
C ASN A 81 -13.57 -5.26 26.89
N ALA A 82 -13.72 -4.09 27.50
CA ALA A 82 -13.68 -2.81 26.81
C ALA A 82 -12.35 -2.57 26.06
N SER A 83 -11.22 -3.05 26.59
CA SER A 83 -9.92 -2.91 25.94
C SER A 83 -9.84 -3.72 24.65
N ARG A 84 -10.32 -4.97 24.66
CA ARG A 84 -10.41 -5.81 23.45
C ARG A 84 -11.27 -5.13 22.38
N GLN A 85 -12.46 -4.65 22.77
CA GLN A 85 -13.36 -3.98 21.83
C GLN A 85 -12.74 -2.69 21.26
N SER A 86 -12.02 -1.93 22.08
CA SER A 86 -11.32 -0.72 21.64
C SER A 86 -10.26 -1.01 20.59
N LEU A 87 -9.52 -2.12 20.73
CA LEU A 87 -8.51 -2.54 19.75
C LEU A 87 -9.14 -3.03 18.44
N ILE A 88 -10.27 -3.75 18.49
CA ILE A 88 -11.03 -4.16 17.30
C ILE A 88 -11.50 -2.91 16.54
N ASN A 89 -12.15 -1.98 17.24
CA ASN A 89 -12.64 -0.73 16.64
C ASN A 89 -11.50 0.09 16.01
N LEU A 90 -10.32 0.09 16.65
CA LEU A 90 -9.13 0.75 16.09
C LEU A 90 -8.66 0.08 14.79
N ALA A 91 -8.61 -1.26 14.76
CA ALA A 91 -8.20 -2.00 13.57
C ALA A 91 -9.15 -1.74 12.39
N ASP A 92 -10.46 -1.75 12.63
CA ASP A 92 -11.47 -1.45 11.61
C ASP A 92 -11.35 0.00 11.12
N TYR A 93 -11.20 0.96 12.05
CA TYR A 93 -11.03 2.38 11.73
C TYR A 93 -9.84 2.67 10.80
N VAL A 94 -8.71 1.98 10.98
CA VAL A 94 -7.49 2.21 10.19
C VAL A 94 -7.70 1.92 8.70
N VAL A 95 -8.55 0.94 8.36
CA VAL A 95 -8.83 0.55 6.96
C VAL A 95 -10.02 1.32 6.39
N GLU A 96 -11.03 1.61 7.21
CA GLU A 96 -12.22 2.36 6.79
C GLU A 96 -11.94 3.84 6.51
N ARG A 97 -10.83 4.38 7.03
CA ARG A 97 -10.42 5.77 6.79
C ARG A 97 -10.01 5.99 5.32
N LYS A 98 -10.97 5.97 4.41
CA LYS A 98 -10.88 6.58 3.07
C LYS A 98 -10.95 8.10 3.25
N ARG A 99 -9.79 8.75 3.37
CA ARG A 99 -9.68 10.22 3.36
C ARG A 99 -8.39 10.72 2.73
#